data_AF-T1C593-F1
#
_entry.id   AF-T1C593-F1
#
_cell.length_a   1.000
_cell.length_b   1.000
_cell.length_c   1.000
_cell.angle_alpha   90.00
_cell.angle_beta   90.00
_cell.angle_gamma   90.00
#
_symmetry.space_group_name_H-M   'P 1'
#
loop_
_entity.id
_entity.type
_entity.pdbx_description
1 polymer ?
#
loop_
_entity_poly.entity_id
_entity_poly.type
_entity_poly.pdbx_seq_one_letter_code
_entity_poly.pdbx_strand_id
1 'polypeptide(L)'
;LRDSEHYFFRLGDFAALLREWLTGNVAHPAVKAKLREWLDGGLRDWDISRDAPYFGFPIPDAPGKYFYVWLDAPIGYLASFKALCDSAHGKSLGLKPASFDEFLGADAMPSCTTSSARTSSTSTACSGRRCCAAPAIACRPRCTSTVT
;
A
#
# COMPACT_ATOMS: atom_id res chain seq x y z
N LEU A 1 -6.56 34.10 1.61
CA LEU A 1 -5.94 32.77 1.42
C LEU A 1 -4.83 32.64 2.47
N ARG A 2 -4.65 31.44 3.04
CA ARG A 2 -3.60 31.20 4.05
C ARG A 2 -2.72 30.07 3.54
N ASP A 3 -1.43 30.32 3.52
CA ASP A 3 -0.44 29.32 3.11
C ASP A 3 -0.17 28.35 4.26
N SER A 4 0.07 27.09 3.89
CA SER A 4 0.41 26.03 4.81
C SER A 4 1.29 24.99 4.11
N GLU A 5 2.18 24.36 4.85
CA GLU A 5 3.01 23.26 4.35
C GLU A 5 2.21 21.94 4.34
N HIS A 6 2.24 21.21 3.23
CA HIS A 6 1.55 19.93 3.10
C HIS A 6 2.53 18.82 2.68
N TYR A 7 2.30 17.61 3.17
CA TYR A 7 3.06 16.42 2.82
C TYR A 7 2.35 15.67 1.71
N PHE A 8 3.11 15.29 0.68
CA PHE A 8 2.60 14.63 -0.51
C PHE A 8 3.19 13.22 -0.66
N PHE A 9 2.32 12.27 -0.97
CA PHE A 9 2.69 10.94 -1.42
C PHE A 9 3.00 10.96 -2.92
N ARG A 10 4.18 10.47 -3.28
CA ARG A 10 4.68 10.43 -4.67
C ARG A 10 4.03 9.31 -5.47
N LEU A 11 2.73 9.44 -5.72
CA LEU A 11 1.95 8.44 -6.45
C LEU A 11 2.49 8.21 -7.87
N GLY A 12 3.08 9.23 -8.49
CA GLY A 12 3.69 9.15 -9.81
C GLY A 12 4.77 8.08 -9.93
N ASP A 13 5.55 7.83 -8.86
CA ASP A 13 6.64 6.85 -8.86
C ASP A 13 6.12 5.41 -9.02
N PHE A 14 4.84 5.15 -8.70
CA PHE A 14 4.21 3.83 -8.79
C PHE A 14 3.49 3.58 -10.12
N ALA A 15 3.49 4.54 -11.05
CA ALA A 15 2.75 4.41 -12.31
C ALA A 15 3.16 3.19 -13.14
N ALA A 16 4.45 2.87 -13.20
CA ALA A 16 4.96 1.69 -13.91
C ALA A 16 4.47 0.37 -13.27
N LEU A 17 4.52 0.28 -11.94
CA LEU A 17 4.01 -0.86 -11.18
C LEU A 17 2.51 -1.06 -11.40
N LEU A 18 1.72 0.03 -11.38
CA LEU A 18 0.28 -0.04 -11.59
C LEU A 18 -0.08 -0.45 -13.02
N ARG A 19 0.66 0.03 -14.03
CA ARG A 19 0.48 -0.40 -15.42
C ARG A 19 0.72 -1.90 -15.57
N GLU A 20 1.81 -2.40 -15.00
CA GLU A 20 2.15 -3.82 -15.04
C GLU A 20 1.09 -4.66 -14.30
N TRP A 21 0.69 -4.24 -13.10
CA TRP A 21 -0.34 -4.93 -12.31
C TRP A 21 -1.69 -5.02 -13.04
N LEU A 22 -2.08 -3.97 -13.77
CA LEU A 22 -3.27 -3.95 -14.61
C LEU A 22 -3.15 -4.81 -15.89
N THR A 23 -2.05 -5.51 -16.15
CA THR A 23 -2.02 -6.54 -17.20
C THR A 23 -2.70 -7.83 -16.73
N GLY A 24 -2.55 -8.19 -15.45
CA GLY A 24 -3.08 -9.42 -14.84
C GLY A 24 -4.61 -9.46 -14.66
N ASN A 25 -5.14 -10.58 -14.17
CA ASN A 25 -6.58 -10.75 -13.93
C ASN A 25 -7.02 -10.13 -12.59
N VAL A 26 -6.92 -8.81 -12.47
CA VAL A 26 -7.11 -8.07 -11.21
C VAL A 26 -8.46 -7.36 -11.09
N ALA A 27 -9.15 -7.13 -12.21
CA ALA A 27 -10.42 -6.42 -12.26
C ALA A 27 -11.17 -6.66 -13.58
N HIS A 28 -12.45 -6.27 -13.62
CA HIS A 28 -13.26 -6.34 -14.82
C HIS A 28 -12.65 -5.50 -15.97
N PRO A 29 -12.70 -5.96 -17.24
CA PRO A 29 -12.05 -5.28 -18.37
C PRO A 29 -12.42 -3.79 -18.51
N ALA A 30 -13.68 -3.43 -18.27
CA ALA A 30 -14.14 -2.03 -18.33
C ALA A 30 -13.49 -1.14 -17.25
N VAL A 31 -13.29 -1.67 -16.04
CA VAL A 31 -12.60 -0.95 -14.95
C VAL A 31 -11.14 -0.74 -15.31
N LYS A 32 -10.49 -1.80 -15.83
CA LYS A 32 -9.09 -1.72 -16.28
C LYS A 32 -8.91 -0.68 -17.39
N ALA A 33 -9.85 -0.59 -18.34
CA ALA A 33 -9.83 0.42 -19.39
C ALA A 33 -9.86 1.85 -18.80
N LYS A 34 -10.77 2.10 -17.84
CA LYS A 34 -10.87 3.42 -17.20
C LYS A 34 -9.63 3.79 -16.38
N LEU A 35 -9.07 2.83 -15.65
CA LEU A 35 -7.85 3.05 -14.86
C LEU A 35 -6.64 3.34 -15.76
N ARG A 36 -6.56 2.76 -16.97
CA ARG A 36 -5.52 3.11 -17.94
C ARG A 36 -5.63 4.56 -18.41
N GLU A 37 -6.84 5.04 -18.71
CA GLU A 37 -7.03 6.46 -19.04
C GLU A 37 -6.49 7.41 -17.96
N TRP A 38 -6.70 7.06 -16.68
CA TRP A 38 -6.16 7.84 -15.56
C TRP A 38 -4.63 7.79 -15.47
N LEU A 39 -4.03 6.63 -15.75
CA LEU A 39 -2.57 6.47 -15.75
C LEU A 39 -1.91 7.23 -16.89
N ASP A 40 -2.55 7.27 -18.06
CA ASP A 40 -2.04 7.96 -19.25
C ASP A 40 -2.16 9.48 -19.13
N GLY A 41 -3.15 9.96 -18.38
CA GLY A 41 -3.27 11.38 -18.00
C GLY A 41 -2.21 11.87 -17.00
N GLY A 42 -1.37 10.99 -16.48
CA GLY A 42 -0.33 11.29 -15.49
C GLY A 42 -0.88 11.32 -14.06
N LEU A 43 -0.32 10.49 -13.18
CA LEU A 43 -0.67 10.49 -11.76
C LEU A 43 -0.08 11.72 -11.08
N ARG A 44 -0.92 12.40 -10.30
CA ARG A 44 -0.51 13.54 -9.48
C ARG A 44 -0.12 13.07 -8.10
N ASP A 45 0.84 13.76 -7.51
CA ASP A 45 1.18 13.56 -6.11
C ASP A 45 -0.04 13.88 -5.23
N TRP A 46 -0.20 13.07 -4.19
CA TRP A 46 -1.40 13.06 -3.39
C TRP A 46 -1.14 13.68 -2.02
N ASP A 47 -1.83 14.77 -1.69
CA ASP A 47 -1.72 15.39 -0.37
C ASP A 47 -2.32 14.50 0.71
N ILE A 48 -1.47 14.10 1.66
CA ILE A 48 -1.79 13.18 2.75
C ILE A 48 -1.88 13.86 4.13
N SER A 49 -1.84 15.19 4.19
CA SER A 49 -1.73 15.92 5.45
C SER A 49 -2.82 16.98 5.67
N ARG A 50 -3.22 17.20 6.91
CA ARG A 50 -4.19 18.21 7.33
C ARG A 50 -3.67 19.01 8.51
N ASP A 51 -4.00 20.29 8.55
CA ASP A 51 -3.66 21.19 9.65
C ASP A 51 -4.57 21.02 10.86
N ALA A 52 -4.01 21.28 12.05
CA ALA A 52 -4.80 21.46 13.26
C ALA A 52 -5.77 22.67 13.14
N PRO A 53 -6.96 22.62 13.79
CA PRO A 53 -7.48 21.53 14.59
C PRO A 53 -8.04 20.40 13.71
N TYR A 54 -7.62 19.17 13.97
CA TYR A 54 -8.07 17.99 13.24
C TYR A 54 -8.21 16.79 14.18
N PHE A 55 -9.23 15.96 13.95
CA PHE A 55 -9.41 14.70 14.66
C PHE A 55 -8.81 13.57 13.81
N GLY A 56 -7.65 13.09 14.22
CA GLY A 56 -6.93 12.02 13.52
C GLY A 56 -5.59 11.75 14.17
N PHE A 57 -4.74 11.01 13.46
CA PHE A 57 -3.40 10.68 13.96
C PHE A 57 -2.39 11.78 13.61
N PRO A 58 -1.59 12.26 14.59
CA PRO A 58 -0.53 13.23 14.32
C PRO A 58 0.57 12.59 13.47
N ILE A 59 1.14 13.37 12.55
CA ILE A 59 2.27 12.92 11.73
C ILE A 59 3.55 12.97 12.59
N PRO A 60 4.32 11.87 12.70
CA PRO A 60 5.60 11.89 13.40
C PRO A 60 6.53 12.97 12.84
N ASP A 61 7.27 13.66 13.71
CA ASP A 61 8.22 14.72 13.34
C ASP A 61 7.61 15.95 12.64
N ALA A 62 6.28 16.08 12.59
CA ALA A 62 5.58 17.22 11.99
C ALA A 62 4.50 17.79 12.94
N PRO A 63 4.87 18.68 13.88
CA PRO A 63 3.94 19.19 14.89
C PRO A 63 2.81 20.00 14.26
N GLY A 64 1.58 19.74 14.72
CA GLY A 64 0.36 20.42 14.22
C GLY A 64 -0.18 19.88 12.90
N LYS A 65 0.42 18.81 12.36
CA LYS A 65 -0.01 18.13 11.13
C LYS A 65 -0.58 16.76 11.45
N TYR A 66 -1.66 16.41 10.77
CA TYR A 66 -2.38 15.16 10.94
C TYR A 66 -2.48 14.43 9.61
N PHE A 67 -2.52 13.10 9.64
CA PHE A 67 -2.80 12.33 8.44
C PHE A 67 -4.22 12.59 7.93
N TYR A 68 -4.35 12.74 6.61
CA TYR A 68 -5.65 12.83 5.96
C TYR A 68 -6.36 11.48 6.04
N VAL A 69 -7.66 11.49 6.37
CA VAL A 69 -8.47 10.28 6.60
C VAL A 69 -8.42 9.24 5.47
N TRP A 70 -8.17 9.65 4.24
CA TRP A 70 -8.07 8.71 3.12
C TRP A 70 -6.78 7.90 3.13
N LEU A 71 -5.76 8.32 3.88
CA LEU A 71 -4.53 7.55 4.09
C LEU A 71 -4.71 6.52 5.20
N ASP A 72 -5.31 6.88 6.33
CA ASP A 72 -5.43 6.00 7.49
C ASP A 72 -6.62 5.01 7.39
N ALA A 73 -7.69 5.37 6.69
CA ALA A 73 -8.87 4.52 6.52
C ALA A 73 -8.55 3.11 5.97
N PRO A 74 -7.80 2.94 4.85
CA PRO A 74 -7.45 1.59 4.37
C PRO A 74 -6.51 0.84 5.32
N ILE A 75 -5.65 1.54 6.06
CA ILE A 75 -4.78 0.94 7.09
C ILE A 75 -5.63 0.37 8.23
N GLY A 76 -6.81 0.94 8.48
CA GLY A 76 -7.80 0.44 9.43
C GLY A 76 -8.23 -1.02 9.18
N TYR A 77 -8.26 -1.48 7.93
CA TYR A 77 -8.54 -2.90 7.64
C TYR A 77 -7.46 -3.83 8.20
N LEU A 78 -6.19 -3.44 8.02
CA LEU A 78 -5.04 -4.20 8.55
C LEU A 78 -5.01 -4.14 10.08
N ALA A 79 -5.26 -2.97 10.66
CA ALA A 79 -5.31 -2.79 12.11
C ALA A 79 -6.43 -3.62 12.76
N SER A 80 -7.62 -3.66 12.14
CA SER A 80 -8.74 -4.48 12.59
C SER A 80 -8.41 -5.97 12.55
N PHE A 81 -7.76 -6.43 11.47
CA PHE A 81 -7.33 -7.83 11.36
C PHE A 81 -6.27 -8.18 12.41
N LYS A 82 -5.29 -7.29 12.65
CA LYS A 82 -4.31 -7.47 13.72
C LYS A 82 -4.99 -7.59 15.09
N ALA A 83 -5.95 -6.71 15.38
CA ALA A 83 -6.70 -6.75 16.64
C ALA A 83 -7.50 -8.06 16.79
N LEU A 84 -8.06 -8.58 15.70
CA LEU A 84 -8.71 -9.88 15.68
C LEU A 84 -7.73 -11.00 16.03
N CYS A 85 -6.54 -11.05 15.40
CA CYS A 85 -5.50 -12.05 15.68
C CYS A 85 -5.05 -12.05 17.16
N ASP A 86 -5.01 -10.88 17.78
CA ASP A 86 -4.61 -10.71 19.19
C ASP A 86 -5.74 -11.06 20.19
N SER A 87 -7.00 -11.05 19.73
CA SER A 87 -8.18 -11.27 20.56
C SER A 87 -8.39 -12.74 20.97
N ALA A 88 -9.16 -12.96 22.05
CA ALA A 88 -9.57 -14.31 22.47
C ALA A 88 -10.45 -15.00 21.40
N HIS A 89 -11.26 -14.22 20.69
CA HIS A 89 -12.08 -14.75 19.59
C HIS A 89 -11.20 -15.24 18.42
N GLY A 90 -10.19 -14.46 18.01
CA GLY A 90 -9.25 -14.89 16.98
C GLY A 90 -8.52 -16.18 17.35
N LYS A 91 -8.10 -16.31 18.61
CA LYS A 91 -7.50 -17.56 19.13
C LYS A 91 -8.45 -18.75 19.03
N SER A 92 -9.75 -18.54 19.28
CA SER A 92 -10.78 -19.59 19.11
C SER A 92 -10.98 -20.01 17.65
N LEU A 93 -10.68 -19.12 16.69
CA LEU A 93 -10.68 -19.40 15.25
C LEU A 93 -9.36 -20.04 14.77
N GLY A 94 -8.42 -20.30 15.68
CA GLY A 94 -7.09 -20.84 15.36
C GLY A 94 -6.08 -19.79 14.89
N LEU A 95 -6.42 -18.50 14.94
CA LEU A 95 -5.48 -17.41 14.65
C LEU A 95 -4.48 -17.25 15.78
N LYS A 96 -3.24 -16.97 15.42
CA LYS A 96 -2.16 -16.61 16.34
C LYS A 96 -1.79 -15.14 16.11
N PRO A 97 -1.16 -14.46 17.08
CA PRO A 97 -0.59 -13.14 16.83
C PRO A 97 0.32 -13.10 15.59
N ALA A 98 1.12 -14.16 15.39
CA ALA A 98 1.98 -14.33 14.22
C ALA A 98 1.23 -14.51 12.89
N SER A 99 -0.08 -14.85 12.92
CA SER A 99 -0.89 -14.99 11.69
C SER A 99 -1.05 -13.67 10.95
N PHE A 100 -0.93 -12.53 11.65
CA PHE A 100 -0.91 -11.21 10.99
C PHE A 100 0.36 -11.02 10.16
N ASP A 101 1.52 -11.33 10.74
CA ASP A 101 2.80 -11.20 10.05
C ASP A 101 2.92 -12.19 8.90
N GLU A 102 2.41 -13.42 9.07
CA GLU A 102 2.32 -14.42 8.02
C GLU A 102 1.45 -13.92 6.85
N PHE A 103 0.29 -13.32 7.14
CA PHE A 103 -0.60 -12.77 6.12
C PHE A 103 0.01 -11.63 5.30
N LEU A 104 0.84 -10.79 5.93
CA LEU A 104 1.55 -9.71 5.23
C LEU A 104 2.90 -10.14 4.62
N GLY A 105 3.35 -11.37 4.90
CA GLY A 105 4.57 -11.92 4.36
C GLY A 105 4.56 -12.01 2.84
N ALA A 106 5.75 -11.90 2.22
CA ALA A 106 5.90 -11.93 0.76
C ALA A 106 5.34 -13.22 0.11
N ASP A 107 5.31 -14.32 0.87
CA ASP A 107 4.79 -15.62 0.42
C ASP A 107 3.25 -15.71 0.45
N ALA A 108 2.59 -14.82 1.19
CA ALA A 108 1.13 -14.80 1.35
C ALA A 108 0.42 -13.96 0.29
N MET A 109 1.13 -13.08 -0.42
CA MET A 109 0.62 -12.48 -1.64
C MET A 109 0.59 -13.57 -2.70
N PRO A 110 -0.59 -14.06 -3.13
CA PRO A 110 -0.62 -15.04 -4.19
C PRO A 110 -0.02 -14.36 -5.42
N SER A 111 1.18 -14.80 -5.84
CA SER A 111 1.59 -14.54 -7.21
C SER A 111 0.42 -15.00 -8.05
N CYS A 112 -0.11 -14.11 -8.89
CA CYS A 112 -1.15 -14.43 -9.85
C CYS A 112 -0.56 -15.37 -10.92
N THR A 113 -0.02 -16.51 -10.50
CA THR A 113 0.41 -17.60 -11.34
C THR A 113 -0.70 -18.62 -11.22
N THR A 114 -1.53 -18.64 -12.26
CA THR A 114 -2.52 -19.68 -12.54
C THR A 114 -1.97 -21.03 -12.11
N SER A 115 -2.52 -21.59 -11.03
CA SER A 115 -2.30 -22.99 -10.68
C SER A 115 -3.05 -23.82 -11.72
N SER A 116 -2.44 -24.03 -12.89
CA SER A 116 -2.71 -25.24 -13.65
C SER A 116 -2.17 -26.37 -12.79
N ALA A 117 -3.05 -27.00 -12.02
CA ALA A 117 -2.78 -28.28 -11.41
C ALA A 117 -2.38 -29.23 -12.54
N ARG A 118 -1.07 -29.49 -12.67
CA ARG A 118 -0.55 -30.63 -13.39
C ARG A 118 0.20 -31.47 -12.38
N THR A 119 -0.41 -32.60 -12.10
CA THR A 119 0.10 -33.76 -11.39
C THR A 119 1.52 -34.14 -11.84
N SER A 120 2.19 -34.86 -10.93
CA SER A 120 3.40 -35.70 -11.09
C SER A 120 4.75 -35.07 -10.71
N SER A 121 5.18 -35.42 -9.49
CA SER A 121 6.50 -35.97 -9.12
C SER A 121 7.80 -35.29 -9.61
N THR A 122 8.71 -35.21 -8.62
CA THR A 122 10.19 -35.27 -8.65
C THR A 122 10.91 -33.94 -8.39
N SER A 123 11.65 -33.97 -7.27
CA SER A 123 12.66 -33.01 -6.78
C SER A 123 13.61 -32.50 -7.87
N THR A 124 13.89 -31.19 -7.88
CA THR A 124 15.23 -30.60 -8.10
C THR A 124 15.24 -29.14 -7.62
N ALA A 125 16.22 -28.81 -6.78
CA ALA A 125 16.50 -27.48 -6.26
C ALA A 125 16.89 -26.48 -7.38
N CYS A 126 16.53 -25.21 -7.21
CA CYS A 126 17.12 -24.11 -7.97
C CYS A 126 17.64 -23.03 -7.03
N SER A 127 18.95 -23.04 -6.82
CA SER A 127 19.71 -21.99 -6.17
C SER A 127 19.80 -20.74 -7.04
N GLY A 128 19.43 -19.59 -6.49
CA GLY A 128 19.98 -18.29 -6.87
C GLY A 128 19.10 -17.40 -7.75
N ARG A 129 18.48 -16.38 -7.14
CA ARG A 129 18.86 -14.96 -7.28
C ARG A 129 17.91 -14.05 -6.50
N ARG A 130 18.53 -13.03 -5.92
CA ARG A 130 17.96 -11.85 -5.24
C ARG A 130 16.68 -11.34 -5.91
N CYS A 131 15.58 -11.25 -5.16
CA CYS A 131 14.50 -10.32 -5.45
C CYS A 131 14.63 -9.12 -4.51
N CYS A 132 14.87 -7.98 -5.13
CA CYS A 132 14.94 -6.60 -4.67
C CYS A 132 14.44 -6.33 -3.23
N ALA A 133 15.34 -5.82 -2.40
CA ALA A 133 14.99 -5.07 -1.20
C ALA A 133 14.07 -3.89 -1.58
N ALA A 134 12.95 -3.77 -0.88
CA ALA A 134 12.03 -2.65 -0.99
C ALA A 134 12.76 -1.32 -0.72
N PRO A 135 12.50 -0.25 -1.49
CA PRO A 135 12.99 1.06 -1.09
C PRO A 135 12.16 1.52 0.10
N ALA A 136 12.85 1.84 1.20
CA ALA A 136 12.27 2.58 2.31
C ALA A 136 11.54 3.83 1.77
N ILE A 137 10.33 4.06 2.27
CA ILE A 137 9.56 5.29 2.03
C ILE A 137 10.37 6.45 2.61
N ALA A 138 11.19 7.07 1.77
CA ALA A 138 11.95 8.26 2.12
C ALA A 138 11.07 9.50 1.81
N CYS A 139 10.30 9.94 2.81
CA CYS A 139 9.69 11.26 2.80
C CYS A 139 10.79 12.32 2.98
N ARG A 140 10.97 13.22 2.01
CA ARG A 140 11.83 14.40 2.13
C ARG A 140 10.97 15.67 2.18
N PRO A 141 11.33 16.67 3.00
CA PRO A 141 10.67 17.97 2.97
C PRO A 141 11.38 18.87 1.97
N ARG A 142 10.73 19.25 0.85
CA ARG A 142 10.98 20.54 0.15
C ARG A 142 9.99 20.84 -0.98
N CYS A 143 9.26 21.95 -0.87
CA CYS A 143 9.38 23.14 -1.74
C CYS A 143 8.26 24.15 -1.40
N THR A 144 8.66 25.25 -0.77
CA THR A 144 7.86 26.49 -0.66
C THR A 144 7.65 27.07 -2.05
N SER A 145 6.39 27.13 -2.49
CA SER A 145 6.00 27.91 -3.67
C SER A 145 5.63 29.32 -3.22
N THR A 146 6.52 30.29 -3.46
CA THR A 146 6.18 31.70 -3.35
C THR A 146 5.31 32.05 -4.57
N VAL A 147 4.04 32.39 -4.34
CA VAL A 147 3.18 32.99 -5.35
C VAL A 147 3.41 34.49 -5.29
N THR A 148 3.96 35.05 -6.37
CA THR A 148 4.00 36.51 -6.65
C THR A 148 2.60 37.08 -6.80
#